data_AF-A0A9Q0NRP4-F1
#
_entry.id   AF-A0A9Q0NRP4-F1
#
_cell.length_a   1.000
_cell.length_b   1.000
_cell.length_c   1.000
_cell.angle_alpha   90.00
_cell.angle_beta   90.00
_cell.angle_gamma   90.00
#
_symmetry.space_group_name_H-M   'P 1'
#
loop_
_entity.id
_entity.type
_entity.pdbx_description
1 polymer ?
#
loop_
_entity_poly.entity_id
_entity_poly.type
_entity_poly.pdbx_seq_one_letter_code
_entity_poly.pdbx_strand_id
1 'polypeptide(L)'
;MVAALKEFIANEGGEEAPLEGSIPDMTSSTELYVSLQKIYQAKAEADFLAIQQRVKSILKRIGRDPDSISKEMIKSFCKNARKLKICRYRPLEDEFNNPSVAELQKHLTDEEYSVAMGFYILLRAVDRFAANYNSFPGQFEGEMDEDISRLKTAVVGLLSDLGCNGTTVTEDLINEMCRFGASELHAVAAFIGGIASQEVIKLITKQFVPMNALTEQITTSWDGAVDPFAGKVLHYII
;
A
#
# COMPACT_ATOMS: atom_id res chain seq x y z
N MET A 1 -8.45 19.85 9.61
CA MET A 1 -7.10 19.74 10.21
C MET A 1 -6.00 20.03 9.20
N VAL A 2 -5.90 19.32 8.06
CA VAL A 2 -4.87 19.63 7.02
C VAL A 2 -4.94 21.08 6.51
N ALA A 3 -6.14 21.64 6.31
CA ALA A 3 -6.29 23.06 5.96
C ALA A 3 -5.73 24.00 7.06
N ALA A 4 -5.95 23.69 8.33
CA ALA A 4 -5.40 24.44 9.45
C ALA A 4 -3.87 24.32 9.52
N LEU A 5 -3.32 23.15 9.21
CA LEU A 5 -1.86 22.94 9.08
C LEU A 5 -1.28 23.80 7.95
N LYS A 6 -1.92 23.82 6.78
CA LYS A 6 -1.51 24.68 5.66
C LYS A 6 -1.50 26.16 6.06
N GLU A 7 -2.56 26.62 6.73
CA GLU A 7 -2.63 27.99 7.22
C GLU A 7 -1.59 28.27 8.33
N PHE A 8 -1.30 27.32 9.20
CA PHE A 8 -0.25 27.46 10.22
C PHE A 8 1.13 27.63 9.59
N ILE A 9 1.49 26.75 8.65
CA ILE A 9 2.78 26.78 7.93
C ILE A 9 3.01 28.15 7.29
N ALA A 10 1.98 28.71 6.65
CA ALA A 10 2.06 30.00 5.97
C ALA A 10 2.12 31.22 6.91
N ASN A 11 1.83 31.05 8.20
CA ASN A 11 1.73 32.14 9.18
C ASN A 11 2.65 31.88 10.38
N GLU A 12 2.14 31.30 11.47
CA GLU A 12 2.89 31.12 12.74
C GLU A 12 4.05 30.12 12.63
N GLY A 13 3.97 29.21 11.65
CA GLY A 13 4.93 28.12 11.44
C GLY A 13 6.20 28.57 10.73
N GLY A 14 6.22 29.72 10.05
CA GLY A 14 7.40 30.18 9.32
C GLY A 14 7.89 29.16 8.28
N GLU A 15 6.97 28.65 7.45
CA GLU A 15 7.19 27.60 6.45
C GLU A 15 7.48 26.19 7.01
N GLU A 16 7.45 26.02 8.33
CA GLU A 16 7.66 24.74 9.01
C GLU A 16 6.37 24.14 9.59
N ALA A 17 6.35 22.80 9.64
CA ALA A 17 5.33 22.04 10.35
C ALA A 17 5.48 22.19 11.88
N PRO A 18 4.38 22.07 12.66
CA PRO A 18 4.42 22.20 14.11
C PRO A 18 5.42 21.21 14.73
N LEU A 19 6.02 21.62 15.85
CA LEU A 19 7.02 20.81 16.52
C LEU A 19 6.41 19.59 17.22
N GLU A 20 7.07 18.43 17.13
CA GLU A 20 6.64 17.20 17.82
C GLU A 20 6.77 17.31 19.35
N GLY A 21 7.72 18.14 19.82
CA GLY A 21 8.00 18.40 21.23
C GLY A 21 8.87 17.34 21.92
N SER A 22 9.11 16.19 21.29
CA SER A 22 10.06 15.19 21.73
C SER A 22 11.44 15.40 21.12
N ILE A 23 12.48 15.15 21.91
CA ILE A 23 13.88 15.10 21.46
C ILE A 23 14.43 13.68 21.71
N PRO A 24 15.33 13.17 20.85
CA PRO A 24 16.01 11.90 21.09
C PRO A 24 16.99 12.02 22.26
N ASP A 25 17.41 10.87 22.79
CA ASP A 25 18.45 10.82 23.83
C ASP A 25 19.78 11.37 23.29
N MET A 26 20.56 12.01 24.18
CA MET A 26 21.85 12.60 23.83
C MET A 26 22.78 12.69 25.04
N THR A 27 24.08 12.50 24.80
CA THR A 27 25.12 12.70 25.82
C THR A 27 25.16 14.17 26.27
N SER A 28 24.66 14.43 27.47
CA SER A 28 24.58 15.76 28.06
C SER A 28 24.45 15.65 29.58
N SER A 29 24.60 16.76 30.30
CA SER A 29 24.22 16.78 31.72
C SER A 29 22.70 16.71 31.84
N THR A 30 22.20 16.10 32.92
CA THR A 30 20.76 15.99 33.21
C THR A 30 20.07 17.35 33.16
N GLU A 31 20.71 18.39 33.70
CA GLU A 31 20.16 19.75 33.76
C GLU A 31 20.00 20.36 32.36
N LEU A 32 21.00 20.22 31.49
CA LEU A 32 20.96 20.74 30.12
C LEU A 32 19.91 19.98 29.29
N TYR A 33 19.87 18.64 29.42
CA TYR A 33 18.89 17.82 28.74
C TYR A 33 17.45 18.20 29.10
N VAL A 34 17.15 18.30 30.40
CA VAL A 34 15.81 18.67 30.90
C VAL A 34 15.44 20.09 30.47
N SER A 35 16.40 21.02 30.50
CA SER A 35 16.17 22.41 30.06
C SER A 35 15.83 22.47 28.57
N LEU A 36 16.59 21.76 27.73
CA LEU A 36 16.33 21.67 26.30
C LEU A 36 14.97 21.01 26.01
N GLN A 37 14.67 19.91 26.68
CA GLN A 37 13.38 19.21 26.54
C GLN A 37 12.20 20.14 26.84
N LYS A 38 12.28 20.96 27.90
CA LYS A 38 11.25 21.94 28.25
C LYS A 38 11.04 23.00 27.16
N ILE A 39 12.11 23.45 26.50
CA ILE A 39 12.01 24.41 25.38
C ILE A 39 11.22 23.80 24.22
N TYR A 40 11.53 22.56 23.84
CA TYR A 40 10.81 21.85 22.77
C TYR A 40 9.34 21.60 23.12
N GLN A 41 9.06 21.20 24.37
CA GLN A 41 7.68 21.01 24.84
C GLN A 41 6.89 22.32 24.85
N ALA A 42 7.50 23.43 25.28
CA ALA A 42 6.85 24.74 25.29
C ALA A 42 6.52 25.23 23.87
N LYS A 43 7.45 25.07 22.92
CA LYS A 43 7.19 25.41 21.51
C LYS A 43 6.11 24.52 20.89
N ALA A 44 6.15 23.21 21.13
CA ALA A 44 5.12 22.29 20.64
C ALA A 44 3.72 22.63 21.19
N GLU A 45 3.60 23.04 22.46
CA GLU A 45 2.34 23.50 23.04
C GLU A 45 1.86 24.81 22.41
N ALA A 46 2.76 25.77 22.15
CA ALA A 46 2.41 27.01 21.45
C ALA A 46 1.90 26.75 20.03
N ASP A 47 2.57 25.86 19.28
CA ASP A 47 2.16 25.46 17.92
C ASP A 47 0.80 24.75 17.92
N PHE A 48 0.57 23.87 18.91
CA PHE A 48 -0.71 23.22 19.12
C PHE A 48 -1.85 24.23 19.33
N LEU A 49 -1.64 25.24 20.18
CA LEU A 49 -2.67 26.27 20.43
C LEU A 49 -2.99 27.08 19.17
N ALA A 50 -1.98 27.44 18.37
CA ALA A 50 -2.18 28.13 17.10
C ALA A 50 -3.01 27.28 16.11
N ILE A 51 -2.66 26.00 15.94
CA ILE A 51 -3.42 25.08 15.08
C ILE A 51 -4.83 24.88 15.62
N GLN A 52 -5.02 24.75 16.94
CA GLN A 52 -6.35 24.61 17.54
C GLN A 52 -7.24 25.81 17.21
N GLN A 53 -6.72 27.03 17.33
CA GLN A 53 -7.46 28.24 16.97
C GLN A 53 -7.87 28.22 15.49
N ARG A 54 -6.96 27.85 14.58
CA ARG A 54 -7.25 27.73 13.15
C ARG A 54 -8.30 26.67 12.86
N VAL A 55 -8.21 25.49 13.49
CA VAL A 55 -9.22 24.44 13.36
C VAL A 55 -10.60 24.97 13.76
N LYS A 56 -10.71 25.65 14.91
CA LYS A 56 -11.98 26.24 15.37
C LYS A 56 -12.52 27.30 14.41
N SER A 57 -11.66 28.18 13.91
CA SER A 57 -12.05 29.22 12.94
C SER A 57 -12.56 28.62 11.62
N ILE A 58 -11.89 27.58 11.11
CA ILE A 58 -12.31 26.87 9.90
C ILE A 58 -13.64 26.14 10.12
N LEU A 59 -13.82 25.47 11.27
CA LEU A 59 -15.08 24.80 11.62
C LEU A 59 -16.25 25.78 11.63
N LYS A 60 -16.08 26.95 12.28
CA LYS A 60 -17.07 28.04 12.25
C LYS A 60 -17.41 28.47 10.82
N ARG A 61 -16.39 28.67 9.99
CA ARG A 61 -16.56 29.13 8.59
C ARG A 61 -17.35 28.13 7.73
N ILE A 62 -17.21 26.83 7.99
CA ILE A 62 -17.96 25.78 7.27
C ILE A 62 -19.29 25.40 7.94
N GLY A 63 -19.72 26.14 8.98
CA GLY A 63 -20.98 25.90 9.68
C GLY A 63 -20.99 24.64 10.57
N ARG A 64 -19.83 24.15 10.99
CA ARG A 64 -19.69 22.99 11.88
C ARG A 64 -19.34 23.45 13.31
N ASP A 65 -19.81 22.70 14.29
CA ASP A 65 -19.48 22.94 15.71
C ASP A 65 -17.96 23.06 15.93
N PRO A 66 -17.46 24.18 16.52
CA PRO A 66 -16.04 24.41 16.79
C PRO A 66 -15.39 23.34 17.67
N ASP A 67 -16.17 22.65 18.49
CA ASP A 67 -15.68 21.63 19.43
C ASP A 67 -15.91 20.19 18.91
N SER A 68 -16.37 20.04 17.66
CA SER A 68 -16.57 18.72 17.03
C SER A 68 -15.29 17.93 16.75
N ILE A 69 -14.12 18.53 16.93
CA ILE A 69 -12.80 17.88 16.90
C ILE A 69 -12.17 18.08 18.27
N SER A 70 -11.87 16.98 18.97
CA SER A 70 -11.35 17.04 20.33
C SER A 70 -9.93 17.62 20.39
N LYS A 71 -9.56 18.16 21.56
CA LYS A 71 -8.23 18.73 21.79
C LYS A 71 -7.14 17.67 21.65
N GLU A 72 -7.42 16.46 22.11
CA GLU A 72 -6.53 15.30 22.07
C GLU A 72 -6.24 14.89 20.62
N MET A 73 -7.27 14.91 19.76
CA MET A 73 -7.11 14.64 18.33
C MET A 73 -6.23 15.70 17.65
N ILE A 74 -6.44 16.99 17.96
CA ILE A 74 -5.60 18.07 17.42
C ILE A 74 -4.16 17.94 17.92
N LYS A 75 -3.95 17.61 19.20
CA LYS A 75 -2.61 17.43 19.79
C LYS A 75 -1.87 16.25 19.15
N SER A 76 -2.56 15.12 18.97
CA SER A 76 -2.02 13.96 18.23
C SER A 76 -1.71 14.31 16.78
N PHE A 77 -2.57 15.09 16.11
CA PHE A 77 -2.33 15.57 14.75
C PHE A 77 -1.08 16.46 14.66
N CYS A 78 -0.88 17.40 15.59
CA CYS A 78 0.33 18.24 15.62
C CYS A 78 1.60 17.40 15.80
N LYS A 79 1.57 16.43 16.73
CA LYS A 79 2.69 15.51 16.98
C LYS A 79 3.09 14.72 15.72
N ASN A 80 2.11 14.36 14.89
CA ASN A 80 2.30 13.54 13.70
C ASN A 80 2.24 14.33 12.39
N ALA A 81 2.24 15.67 12.41
CA ALA A 81 2.03 16.49 11.23
C ALA A 81 3.05 16.22 10.11
N ARG A 82 4.30 15.91 10.49
CA ARG A 82 5.39 15.55 9.56
C ARG A 82 5.29 14.12 9.00
N LYS A 83 4.43 13.29 9.60
CA LYS A 83 4.30 11.85 9.32
C LYS A 83 2.98 11.52 8.59
N LEU A 84 2.21 12.53 8.19
CA LEU A 84 0.94 12.34 7.51
C LEU A 84 1.13 11.61 6.17
N LYS A 85 0.35 10.56 5.96
CA LYS A 85 0.29 9.81 4.71
C LYS A 85 -1.15 9.77 4.21
N ILE A 86 -1.32 9.89 2.90
CA ILE A 86 -2.60 9.77 2.23
C ILE A 86 -2.47 8.61 1.24
N CYS A 87 -3.14 7.50 1.53
CA CYS A 87 -3.22 6.36 0.62
C CYS A 87 -4.42 6.58 -0.31
N ARG A 88 -4.19 6.51 -1.62
CA ARG A 88 -5.23 6.56 -2.64
C ARG A 88 -5.10 5.32 -3.49
N TYR A 89 -6.21 4.61 -3.61
CA TYR A 89 -6.26 3.37 -4.38
C TYR A 89 -6.97 3.60 -5.70
N ARG A 90 -6.50 2.88 -6.71
CA ARG A 90 -7.19 2.77 -7.98
C ARG A 90 -8.43 1.88 -7.81
N PRO A 91 -9.60 2.26 -8.34
CA PRO A 91 -10.74 1.36 -8.39
C PRO A 91 -10.40 0.07 -9.13
N LEU A 92 -10.90 -1.06 -8.62
CA LEU A 92 -10.68 -2.36 -9.25
C LEU A 92 -11.18 -2.39 -10.71
N GLU A 93 -12.32 -1.75 -10.98
CA GLU A 93 -12.88 -1.65 -12.34
C GLU A 93 -11.89 -1.03 -13.34
N ASP A 94 -11.14 0.00 -12.91
CA ASP A 94 -10.16 0.65 -13.77
C ASP A 94 -8.92 -0.24 -14.02
N GLU A 95 -8.59 -1.14 -13.09
CA GLU A 95 -7.53 -2.12 -13.28
C GLU A 95 -7.88 -3.14 -14.38
N PHE A 96 -9.16 -3.53 -14.45
CA PHE A 96 -9.65 -4.46 -15.47
C PHE A 96 -9.85 -3.78 -16.82
N ASN A 97 -10.49 -2.61 -16.83
CA ASN A 97 -10.95 -1.96 -18.07
C ASN A 97 -9.92 -0.99 -18.66
N ASN A 98 -9.06 -0.38 -17.83
CA ASN A 98 -8.13 0.67 -18.24
C ASN A 98 -6.70 0.40 -17.74
N PRO A 99 -6.11 -0.79 -17.96
CA PRO A 99 -4.81 -1.16 -17.39
C PRO A 99 -3.70 -0.17 -17.77
N SER A 100 -2.75 0.04 -16.85
CA SER A 100 -1.53 0.82 -17.12
C SER A 100 -0.55 -0.02 -17.94
N VAL A 101 -0.71 -0.01 -19.27
CA VAL A 101 0.04 -0.91 -20.19
C VAL A 101 1.55 -0.75 -20.03
N ALA A 102 2.04 0.49 -19.92
CA ALA A 102 3.46 0.76 -19.78
C ALA A 102 4.06 0.20 -18.49
N GLU A 103 3.30 0.26 -17.39
CA GLU A 103 3.71 -0.27 -16.08
C GLU A 103 3.69 -1.80 -16.09
N LEU A 104 2.63 -2.41 -16.62
CA LEU A 104 2.54 -3.85 -16.79
C LEU A 104 3.70 -4.40 -17.64
N GLN A 105 3.99 -3.76 -18.78
CA GLN A 105 5.10 -4.17 -19.64
C GLN A 105 6.44 -4.04 -18.93
N LYS A 106 6.69 -2.92 -18.25
CA LYS A 106 7.90 -2.70 -17.47
C LYS A 106 8.12 -3.84 -16.47
N HIS A 107 7.13 -4.14 -15.66
CA HIS A 107 7.28 -5.14 -14.61
C HIS A 107 7.35 -6.59 -15.13
N LEU A 108 6.69 -6.90 -16.23
CA LEU A 108 6.81 -8.22 -16.87
C LEU A 108 8.23 -8.47 -17.42
N THR A 109 8.96 -7.41 -17.79
CA THR A 109 10.34 -7.51 -18.29
C THR A 109 11.40 -7.33 -17.21
N ASP A 110 10.99 -7.04 -15.98
CA ASP A 110 11.89 -6.74 -14.88
C ASP A 110 12.35 -8.02 -14.16
N GLU A 111 13.65 -8.15 -13.87
CA GLU A 111 14.22 -9.36 -13.28
C GLU A 111 13.70 -9.64 -11.85
N GLU A 112 13.38 -8.61 -11.07
CA GLU A 112 12.90 -8.76 -9.69
C GLU A 112 11.40 -9.06 -9.63
N TYR A 113 10.66 -8.63 -10.67
CA TYR A 113 9.21 -8.52 -10.61
C TYR A 113 8.45 -9.34 -11.65
N SER A 114 9.14 -9.83 -12.67
CA SER A 114 8.56 -10.62 -13.78
C SER A 114 7.80 -11.85 -13.29
N VAL A 115 8.30 -12.55 -12.28
CA VAL A 115 7.62 -13.73 -11.70
C VAL A 115 6.31 -13.32 -11.05
N ALA A 116 6.33 -12.30 -10.19
CA ALA A 116 5.14 -11.85 -9.48
C ALA A 116 4.06 -11.33 -10.43
N MET A 117 4.47 -10.55 -11.42
CA MET A 117 3.56 -10.10 -12.47
C MET A 117 3.10 -11.23 -13.39
N GLY A 118 3.95 -12.23 -13.62
CA GLY A 118 3.56 -13.45 -14.33
C GLY A 118 2.40 -14.15 -13.63
N PHE A 119 2.47 -14.31 -12.29
CA PHE A 119 1.38 -14.87 -11.51
C PHE A 119 0.11 -14.00 -11.52
N TYR A 120 0.24 -12.67 -11.48
CA TYR A 120 -0.90 -11.78 -11.66
C TYR A 120 -1.61 -12.02 -13.00
N ILE A 121 -0.86 -12.08 -14.10
CA ILE A 121 -1.42 -12.38 -15.43
C ILE A 121 -2.04 -13.78 -15.48
N LEU A 122 -1.37 -14.77 -14.89
CA LEU A 122 -1.87 -16.15 -14.85
C LEU A 122 -3.16 -16.27 -14.05
N LEU A 123 -3.29 -15.65 -12.88
CA LEU A 123 -4.52 -15.66 -12.10
C LEU A 123 -5.71 -15.09 -12.90
N ARG A 124 -5.48 -13.99 -13.64
CA ARG A 124 -6.51 -13.45 -14.55
C ARG A 124 -6.80 -14.35 -15.75
N ALA A 125 -5.79 -15.03 -16.27
CA ALA A 125 -5.97 -15.99 -17.36
C ALA A 125 -6.71 -17.25 -16.88
N VAL A 126 -6.51 -17.68 -15.63
CA VAL A 126 -7.24 -18.77 -14.98
C VAL A 126 -8.72 -18.42 -14.83
N ASP A 127 -9.07 -17.19 -14.45
CA ASP A 127 -10.48 -16.75 -14.43
C ASP A 127 -11.12 -16.83 -15.82
N ARG A 128 -10.40 -16.40 -16.86
CA ARG A 128 -10.86 -16.52 -18.26
C ARG A 128 -10.98 -17.97 -18.70
N PHE A 129 -10.04 -18.82 -18.30
CA PHE A 129 -10.08 -20.26 -18.55
C PHE A 129 -11.32 -20.88 -17.91
N ALA A 130 -11.57 -20.60 -16.62
CA ALA A 130 -12.71 -21.13 -15.90
C ALA A 130 -14.04 -20.68 -16.52
N ALA A 131 -14.13 -19.43 -16.99
CA ALA A 131 -15.30 -18.94 -17.69
C ALA A 131 -15.57 -19.67 -19.03
N ASN A 132 -14.52 -20.10 -19.73
CA ASN A 132 -14.62 -20.74 -21.03
C ASN A 132 -14.85 -22.27 -20.94
N TYR A 133 -14.22 -22.93 -19.98
CA TYR A 133 -14.16 -24.39 -19.90
C TYR A 133 -14.95 -24.98 -18.71
N ASN A 134 -15.46 -24.14 -17.81
CA ASN A 134 -16.16 -24.55 -16.57
C ASN A 134 -15.33 -25.46 -15.65
N SER A 135 -14.00 -25.36 -15.73
CA SER A 135 -13.03 -26.06 -14.90
C SER A 135 -11.82 -25.16 -14.65
N PHE A 136 -11.00 -25.49 -13.66
CA PHE A 136 -9.70 -24.85 -13.48
C PHE A 136 -8.59 -25.67 -14.16
N PRO A 137 -7.50 -25.03 -14.63
CA PRO A 137 -6.41 -25.75 -15.28
C PRO A 137 -5.76 -26.73 -14.31
N GLY A 138 -5.58 -27.98 -14.75
CA GLY A 138 -4.96 -29.05 -13.97
C GLY A 138 -5.80 -29.57 -12.80
N GLN A 139 -7.09 -29.22 -12.75
CA GLN A 139 -8.00 -29.70 -11.70
C GLN A 139 -8.28 -31.19 -11.79
N PHE A 140 -8.32 -31.75 -13.01
CA PHE A 140 -8.62 -33.15 -13.26
C PHE A 140 -7.39 -33.91 -13.76
N GLU A 141 -7.19 -35.13 -13.28
CA GLU A 141 -6.09 -35.98 -13.73
C GLU A 141 -6.29 -36.41 -15.18
N GLY A 142 -5.25 -36.27 -16.01
CA GLY A 142 -5.21 -36.77 -17.39
C GLY A 142 -5.38 -35.74 -18.50
N GLU A 143 -5.78 -34.50 -18.18
CA GLU A 143 -5.98 -33.42 -19.18
C GLU A 143 -4.84 -32.37 -19.17
N MET A 144 -3.74 -32.62 -18.45
CA MET A 144 -2.74 -31.60 -18.14
C MET A 144 -2.09 -30.95 -19.37
N ASP A 145 -1.71 -31.74 -20.39
CA ASP A 145 -1.12 -31.19 -21.62
C ASP A 145 -2.11 -30.32 -22.41
N GLU A 146 -3.39 -30.70 -22.38
CA GLU A 146 -4.46 -29.93 -23.03
C GLU A 146 -4.73 -28.63 -22.27
N ASP A 147 -4.79 -28.70 -20.94
CA ASP A 147 -4.98 -27.54 -20.07
C ASP A 147 -3.81 -26.55 -20.18
N ILE A 148 -2.57 -27.01 -20.26
CA ILE A 148 -1.40 -26.16 -20.51
C ILE A 148 -1.58 -25.39 -21.84
N SER A 149 -2.00 -26.07 -22.91
CA SER A 149 -2.21 -25.45 -24.22
C SER A 149 -3.36 -24.42 -24.21
N ARG A 150 -4.47 -24.77 -23.54
CA ARG A 150 -5.63 -23.89 -23.35
C ARG A 150 -5.29 -22.67 -22.48
N LEU A 151 -4.57 -22.86 -21.38
CA LEU A 151 -4.14 -21.77 -20.50
C LEU A 151 -3.16 -20.83 -21.21
N LYS A 152 -2.21 -21.37 -21.98
CA LYS A 152 -1.32 -20.57 -22.83
C LYS A 152 -2.10 -19.71 -23.81
N THR A 153 -3.13 -20.27 -24.44
CA THR A 153 -4.02 -19.53 -25.34
C THR A 153 -4.76 -18.40 -24.59
N ALA A 154 -5.23 -18.66 -23.37
CA ALA A 154 -5.89 -17.65 -22.53
C ALA A 154 -4.93 -16.51 -22.11
N VAL A 155 -3.67 -16.84 -21.75
CA VAL A 155 -2.64 -15.85 -21.42
C VAL A 155 -2.31 -14.96 -22.62
N VAL A 156 -2.09 -15.54 -23.80
CA VAL A 156 -1.80 -14.77 -25.02
C VAL A 156 -2.98 -13.87 -25.39
N GLY A 157 -4.22 -14.38 -25.32
CA GLY A 157 -5.41 -13.59 -25.55
C GLY A 157 -5.54 -12.43 -24.57
N LEU A 158 -5.30 -12.70 -23.27
CA LEU A 158 -5.35 -11.67 -22.23
C LEU A 158 -4.28 -10.59 -22.44
N LEU A 159 -3.03 -10.95 -22.70
CA LEU A 159 -1.97 -9.97 -22.95
C LEU A 159 -2.26 -9.09 -24.18
N SER A 160 -2.90 -9.66 -25.20
CA SER A 160 -3.34 -8.92 -26.38
C SER A 160 -4.46 -7.93 -26.05
N ASP A 161 -5.47 -8.36 -25.29
CA ASP A 161 -6.60 -7.53 -24.85
C ASP A 161 -6.13 -6.36 -23.97
N LEU A 162 -5.07 -6.58 -23.16
CA LEU A 162 -4.45 -5.56 -22.33
C LEU A 162 -3.50 -4.62 -23.09
N GLY A 163 -3.25 -4.86 -24.38
CA GLY A 163 -2.32 -4.07 -25.18
C GLY A 163 -0.84 -4.35 -24.89
N CYS A 164 -0.52 -5.38 -24.11
CA CYS A 164 0.85 -5.80 -23.79
C CYS A 164 1.42 -6.72 -24.89
N ASN A 165 1.30 -6.31 -26.16
CA ASN A 165 1.80 -7.09 -27.28
C ASN A 165 3.34 -7.19 -27.22
N GLY A 166 3.88 -8.41 -27.22
CA GLY A 166 5.33 -8.67 -27.20
C GLY A 166 5.93 -8.97 -25.83
N THR A 167 5.16 -8.91 -24.74
CA THR A 167 5.56 -9.52 -23.46
C THR A 167 5.03 -10.95 -23.38
N THR A 168 5.76 -11.81 -22.67
CA THR A 168 5.42 -13.22 -22.50
C THR A 168 5.57 -13.63 -21.05
N VAL A 169 4.61 -14.41 -20.56
CA VAL A 169 4.80 -15.18 -19.32
C VAL A 169 5.62 -16.43 -19.67
N THR A 170 6.57 -16.82 -18.83
CA THR A 170 7.41 -17.99 -19.08
C THR A 170 6.57 -19.27 -19.08
N GLU A 171 6.93 -20.22 -19.94
CA GLU A 171 6.24 -21.52 -20.01
C GLU A 171 6.30 -22.26 -18.67
N ASP A 172 7.40 -22.13 -17.92
CA ASP A 172 7.56 -22.73 -16.60
C ASP A 172 6.46 -22.28 -15.63
N LEU A 173 6.10 -20.99 -15.63
CA LEU A 173 5.01 -20.47 -14.78
C LEU A 173 3.64 -20.98 -15.23
N ILE A 174 3.42 -21.17 -16.52
CA ILE A 174 2.17 -21.72 -17.07
C ILE A 174 2.02 -23.20 -16.65
N ASN A 175 3.10 -23.98 -16.80
CA ASN A 175 3.15 -25.37 -16.37
C ASN A 175 2.90 -25.49 -14.87
N GLU A 176 3.53 -24.61 -14.09
CA GLU A 176 3.41 -24.58 -12.63
C GLU A 176 1.98 -24.22 -12.19
N MET A 177 1.32 -23.27 -12.86
CA MET A 177 -0.07 -22.93 -12.59
C MET A 177 -1.01 -24.13 -12.84
N CYS A 178 -0.79 -24.90 -13.90
CA CYS A 178 -1.55 -26.14 -14.12
C CYS A 178 -1.22 -27.19 -13.04
N ARG A 179 0.05 -27.31 -12.64
CA ARG A 179 0.48 -28.24 -11.58
C ARG A 179 -0.22 -27.97 -10.25
N PHE A 180 -0.51 -26.71 -9.92
CA PHE A 180 -1.27 -26.37 -8.72
C PHE A 180 -2.68 -26.97 -8.69
N GLY A 181 -3.31 -27.16 -9.86
CA GLY A 181 -4.62 -27.80 -9.98
C GLY A 181 -5.71 -27.13 -9.14
N ALA A 182 -5.66 -25.80 -9.02
CA ALA A 182 -6.53 -25.00 -8.14
C ALA A 182 -6.54 -25.44 -6.66
N SER A 183 -5.43 -25.99 -6.17
CA SER A 183 -5.29 -26.39 -4.76
C SER A 183 -5.14 -25.19 -3.82
N GLU A 184 -5.74 -25.27 -2.63
CA GLU A 184 -5.52 -24.32 -1.53
C GLU A 184 -4.68 -24.96 -0.43
N LEU A 185 -3.37 -24.69 -0.44
CA LEU A 185 -2.47 -25.22 0.58
C LEU A 185 -2.64 -24.48 1.90
N HIS A 186 -2.86 -25.23 2.99
CA HIS A 186 -3.09 -24.64 4.32
C HIS A 186 -2.00 -23.66 4.77
N ALA A 187 -0.72 -23.97 4.51
CA ALA A 187 0.39 -23.10 4.88
C ALA A 187 0.37 -21.77 4.11
N VAL A 188 0.05 -21.81 2.81
CA VAL A 188 -0.07 -20.62 1.97
C VAL A 188 -1.28 -19.79 2.40
N ALA A 189 -2.43 -20.43 2.60
CA ALA A 189 -3.64 -19.77 3.10
C ALA A 189 -3.42 -19.09 4.46
N ALA A 190 -2.75 -19.77 5.40
CA ALA A 190 -2.42 -19.21 6.71
C ALA A 190 -1.48 -17.98 6.59
N PHE A 191 -0.50 -18.04 5.70
CA PHE A 191 0.40 -16.92 5.44
C PHE A 191 -0.32 -15.70 4.86
N ILE A 192 -1.13 -15.90 3.81
CA ILE A 192 -1.95 -14.83 3.21
C ILE A 192 -2.94 -14.27 4.24
N GLY A 193 -3.55 -15.11 5.07
CA GLY A 193 -4.44 -14.70 6.16
C GLY A 193 -3.74 -13.81 7.19
N GLY A 194 -2.47 -14.07 7.50
CA GLY A 194 -1.64 -13.21 8.34
C GLY A 194 -1.43 -11.81 7.74
N ILE A 195 -1.09 -11.74 6.45
CA ILE A 195 -0.90 -10.45 5.76
C ILE A 195 -2.22 -9.69 5.68
N ALA A 196 -3.29 -10.34 5.21
CA ALA A 196 -4.60 -9.73 5.03
C ALA A 196 -5.18 -9.21 6.35
N SER A 197 -5.08 -9.99 7.43
CA SER A 197 -5.57 -9.56 8.75
C SER A 197 -4.80 -8.35 9.27
N GLN A 198 -3.49 -8.28 9.05
CA GLN A 198 -2.69 -7.11 9.43
C GLN A 198 -3.10 -5.88 8.63
N GLU A 199 -3.28 -5.98 7.31
CA GLU A 199 -3.75 -4.86 6.48
C GLU A 199 -5.14 -4.35 6.93
N VAL A 200 -6.04 -5.26 7.30
CA VAL A 200 -7.34 -4.91 7.88
C VAL A 200 -7.18 -4.15 9.20
N ILE A 201 -6.27 -4.57 10.08
CA ILE A 201 -5.97 -3.85 11.33
C ILE A 201 -5.47 -2.43 11.03
N LYS A 202 -4.61 -2.24 10.01
CA LYS A 202 -4.11 -0.91 9.62
C LYS A 202 -5.28 0.00 9.18
N LEU A 203 -6.22 -0.52 8.39
CA LEU A 203 -7.39 0.22 7.92
C LEU A 203 -8.35 0.59 9.05
N ILE A 204 -8.62 -0.33 9.97
CA ILE A 204 -9.53 -0.11 11.11
C ILE A 204 -8.93 0.91 12.07
N THR A 205 -7.66 0.74 12.44
CA THR A 205 -6.99 1.57 13.45
C THR A 205 -6.59 2.94 12.91
N LYS A 206 -6.28 3.04 11.60
CA LYS A 206 -5.72 4.24 10.95
C LYS A 206 -4.41 4.70 11.60
N GLN A 207 -3.67 3.79 12.22
CA GLN A 207 -2.42 4.08 12.93
C GLN A 207 -1.17 3.76 12.11
N PHE A 208 -1.31 2.92 11.09
CA PHE A 208 -0.23 2.48 10.22
C PHE A 208 -0.60 2.72 8.76
N VAL A 209 0.41 2.69 7.88
CA VAL A 209 0.23 2.88 6.44
C VAL A 209 -0.10 1.52 5.81
N PRO A 210 -1.31 1.34 5.25
CA PRO A 210 -1.63 0.13 4.51
C PRO A 210 -0.82 0.07 3.22
N MET A 211 -0.68 -1.14 2.68
CA MET A 211 0.01 -1.39 1.42
C MET A 211 -0.65 -0.57 0.30
N ASN A 212 0.14 0.10 -0.53
CA ASN A 212 -0.35 0.67 -1.81
C ASN A 212 -0.47 -0.47 -2.83
N ALA A 213 -1.27 -0.26 -3.89
CA ALA A 213 -1.73 -1.28 -4.84
C ALA A 213 -0.70 -2.34 -5.27
N LEU A 214 -1.19 -3.49 -5.72
CA LEU A 214 -0.42 -4.68 -6.11
C LEU A 214 0.77 -4.40 -7.05
N THR A 215 0.72 -3.37 -7.91
CA THR A 215 1.82 -2.99 -8.83
C THR A 215 2.80 -1.95 -8.26
N GLU A 216 2.39 -1.09 -7.32
CA GLU A 216 3.27 -0.04 -6.76
C GLU A 216 4.28 -0.59 -5.73
N GLN A 217 3.95 -1.70 -5.08
CA GLN A 217 4.92 -2.39 -4.21
C GLN A 217 5.98 -3.16 -4.96
N ILE A 218 5.70 -3.46 -6.22
CA ILE A 218 6.66 -4.00 -7.17
C ILE A 218 7.60 -2.88 -7.68
N THR A 219 7.50 -1.61 -7.24
CA THR A 219 8.44 -0.56 -7.69
C THR A 219 8.91 0.44 -6.65
N THR A 220 8.21 0.67 -5.54
CA THR A 220 8.54 1.83 -4.68
C THR A 220 8.34 1.57 -3.20
N SER A 221 9.20 0.73 -2.62
CA SER A 221 9.29 0.56 -1.16
C SER A 221 10.72 0.31 -0.67
N TRP A 222 11.70 1.05 -1.21
CA TRP A 222 13.06 1.05 -0.67
C TRP A 222 13.67 2.44 -0.66
N ASP A 223 12.98 3.41 -0.06
CA ASP A 223 13.61 4.64 0.44
C ASP A 223 12.99 5.02 1.78
N GLY A 224 13.59 4.48 2.85
CA GLY A 224 13.39 4.97 4.23
C GLY A 224 12.50 4.10 5.11
N ALA A 225 13.16 3.21 5.87
CA ALA A 225 12.76 2.67 7.17
C ALA A 225 11.28 2.30 7.39
N VAL A 226 10.96 1.01 7.21
CA VAL A 226 10.37 0.08 8.18
C VAL A 226 9.82 -1.13 7.41
N ASP A 227 10.30 -2.31 7.82
CA ASP A 227 9.82 -3.66 7.50
C ASP A 227 10.47 -4.42 6.30
N PRO A 228 11.42 -5.35 6.54
CA PRO A 228 12.12 -6.13 5.51
C PRO A 228 11.32 -7.32 4.93
N PHE A 229 10.02 -7.45 5.22
CA PHE A 229 9.25 -8.65 4.86
C PHE A 229 8.48 -8.56 3.53
N ALA A 230 8.08 -7.38 3.06
CA ALA A 230 7.11 -7.27 1.96
C ALA A 230 7.66 -7.67 0.57
N GLY A 231 8.92 -7.36 0.25
CA GLY A 231 9.54 -7.71 -1.04
C GLY A 231 9.80 -9.21 -1.25
N LYS A 232 9.73 -10.01 -0.18
CA LYS A 232 9.93 -11.47 -0.23
C LYS A 232 8.63 -12.26 -0.31
N VAL A 233 7.48 -11.60 -0.24
CA VAL A 233 6.18 -12.24 -0.11
C VAL A 233 5.89 -13.15 -1.31
N LEU A 234 6.09 -12.70 -2.56
CA LEU A 234 5.84 -13.56 -3.73
C LEU A 234 6.93 -14.61 -4.00
N HIS A 235 8.18 -14.35 -3.60
CA HIS A 235 9.26 -15.33 -3.75
C HIS A 235 9.18 -16.49 -2.73
N TYR A 236 8.33 -16.37 -1.71
CA TYR A 236 8.10 -17.39 -0.68
C TYR A 236 6.70 -18.01 -0.71
N ILE A 237 5.75 -17.42 -1.45
CA ILE A 237 4.39 -17.96 -1.58
C ILE A 237 4.32 -19.09 -2.62
N ILE A 238 5.32 -19.19 -3.51
CA ILE A 238 5.30 -20.06 -4.69
C ILE A 238 6.60 -20.84 -4.78
#